data_AF-A0A6V7M7H7-F1
#
_entry.id   AF-A0A6V7M7H7-F1
#
_cell.length_a   1.000
_cell.length_b   1.000
_cell.length_c   1.000
_cell.angle_alpha   90.00
_cell.angle_beta   90.00
_cell.angle_gamma   90.00
#
_symmetry.space_group_name_H-M   'P 1'
#
loop_
_entity.id
_entity.type
_entity.pdbx_description
1 polymer ?
#
loop_
_entity_poly.entity_id
_entity_poly.type
_entity_poly.pdbx_seq_one_letter_code
_entity_poly.pdbx_strand_id
1 'polypeptide(L)'
;KFASRTLMQHLGFAFPVSLTVPATIMTIFLLSVIRAEDSCAFHSFLPDYAFYSSTEHPGSPASLLNHWEQWLWIPWLLSQAWITMHIWTPHCERLATTEKLFAVPSYDSLIIDHSLMLNRKKDAAPPDETAEIKANDRVTKVYACATLWHEGEDEMKKFINSVLRLDRYQSAHRFTQNWYKVHFDDYYELETHVFFDDAFQCSHGCEQACEHDENDTQVNSYVKTMIDAMEDCVTRTRMLAKPPMKFPAPYGGRLEWVLPGKTTFTVHLKDKNKIRHRKRWSQ
;
A
#
# COMPACT_ATOMS: atom_id res chain seq x y z
N LYS A 1 -12.30 7.52 0.15
CA LYS A 1 -11.59 6.94 -1.02
C LYS A 1 -10.23 6.34 -0.66
N PHE A 2 -9.32 7.07 0.02
CA PHE A 2 -8.04 6.50 0.47
C PHE A 2 -8.21 5.24 1.33
N ALA A 3 -9.12 5.28 2.32
CA ALA A 3 -9.42 4.13 3.18
C ALA A 3 -9.82 2.85 2.40
N SER A 4 -10.55 2.99 1.30
CA SER A 4 -10.93 1.87 0.42
C SER A 4 -9.72 1.30 -0.34
N ARG A 5 -8.75 2.15 -0.72
CA ARG A 5 -7.52 1.70 -1.41
C ARG A 5 -6.54 0.99 -0.49
N THR A 6 -6.54 1.33 0.79
CA THR A 6 -5.62 0.77 1.80
C THR A 6 -6.22 -0.40 2.59
N LEU A 7 -7.35 -0.96 2.14
CA LEU A 7 -8.07 -2.05 2.82
C LEU A 7 -8.57 -1.70 4.24
N MET A 8 -8.61 -0.41 4.60
CA MET A 8 -9.18 0.09 5.85
C MET A 8 -10.68 0.41 5.69
N GLN A 9 -11.35 -0.28 4.76
CA GLN A 9 -12.70 0.07 4.33
C GLN A 9 -13.73 -0.03 5.46
N HIS A 10 -13.65 -1.04 6.32
CA HIS A 10 -14.58 -1.22 7.43
C HIS A 10 -14.60 0.00 8.36
N LEU A 11 -13.44 0.41 8.86
CA LEU A 11 -13.31 1.49 9.84
C LEU A 11 -13.31 2.88 9.21
N GLY A 12 -12.69 3.04 8.03
CA GLY A 12 -12.47 4.34 7.41
C GLY A 12 -13.48 4.73 6.32
N PHE A 13 -14.46 3.86 6.02
CA PHE A 13 -15.46 4.12 4.98
C PHE A 13 -16.85 3.56 5.34
N ALA A 14 -16.99 2.25 5.49
CA ALA A 14 -18.29 1.60 5.70
C ALA A 14 -18.97 2.05 7.00
N PHE A 15 -18.24 1.98 8.12
CA PHE A 15 -18.73 2.38 9.43
C PHE A 15 -19.13 3.86 9.52
N PRO A 16 -18.24 4.84 9.24
CA PRO A 16 -18.59 6.25 9.41
C PRO A 16 -19.73 6.66 8.49
N VAL A 17 -19.75 6.16 7.25
CA VAL A 17 -20.81 6.52 6.29
C VAL A 17 -22.16 5.92 6.70
N SER A 18 -22.20 4.67 7.17
CA SER A 18 -23.43 4.05 7.69
C SER A 18 -23.92 4.69 8.99
N LEU A 19 -23.02 5.25 9.80
CA LEU A 19 -23.35 5.89 11.08
C LEU A 19 -23.85 7.34 10.91
N THR A 20 -23.54 8.01 9.80
CA THR A 20 -23.89 9.43 9.60
C THR A 20 -25.39 9.69 9.73
N VAL A 21 -26.23 8.95 9.00
CA VAL A 21 -27.70 9.11 9.02
C VAL A 21 -28.31 8.92 10.42
N PRO A 22 -28.06 7.81 11.15
CA PRO A 22 -28.61 7.67 12.50
C PRO A 22 -28.03 8.71 13.47
N ALA A 23 -26.76 9.09 13.34
CA ALA A 23 -26.16 10.12 14.20
C ALA A 23 -26.75 11.51 13.97
N THR A 24 -27.03 11.89 12.72
CA THR A 24 -27.67 13.19 12.41
C THR A 24 -29.10 13.22 12.91
N ILE A 25 -29.88 12.16 12.70
CA ILE A 25 -31.26 12.05 13.23
C ILE A 25 -31.25 12.17 14.76
N MET A 26 -30.37 11.42 15.44
CA MET A 26 -30.26 11.47 16.90
C MET A 26 -29.81 12.84 17.40
N THR A 27 -28.93 13.53 16.68
CA THR A 27 -28.46 14.86 17.04
C THR A 27 -29.57 15.90 16.86
N ILE A 28 -30.30 15.87 15.74
CA ILE A 28 -31.45 16.74 15.50
C ILE A 28 -32.51 16.52 16.59
N PHE A 29 -32.76 15.26 16.94
CA PHE A 29 -33.68 14.89 18.01
C PHE A 29 -33.23 15.45 19.37
N LEU A 30 -31.98 15.21 19.77
CA LEU A 30 -31.44 15.74 21.03
C LEU A 30 -31.51 17.27 21.10
N LEU A 31 -31.17 17.96 20.02
CA LEU A 31 -31.26 19.42 19.94
C LEU A 31 -32.71 19.91 20.08
N SER A 32 -33.67 19.20 19.49
CA SER A 32 -35.09 19.54 19.61
C SER A 32 -35.64 19.34 21.03
N VAL A 33 -35.21 18.29 21.74
CA VAL A 33 -35.62 18.01 23.11
C VAL A 33 -35.08 19.07 24.08
N ILE A 34 -33.78 19.40 23.97
CA ILE A 34 -33.16 20.42 24.83
C ILE A 34 -33.85 21.78 24.64
N ARG A 35 -34.21 22.13 23.40
CA ARG A 35 -34.91 23.38 23.09
C ARG A 35 -36.38 23.39 23.53
N ALA A 36 -37.02 22.21 23.59
CA ALA A 36 -38.36 22.09 24.14
C ALA A 36 -38.39 22.32 25.66
N GLU A 37 -37.33 21.94 26.37
CA GLU A 37 -37.17 22.22 27.81
C GLU A 37 -36.78 23.68 28.10
N ASP A 38 -35.90 24.26 27.29
CA ASP A 38 -35.48 25.67 27.39
C ASP A 38 -35.58 26.38 26.03
N SER A 39 -36.56 27.28 25.90
CA SER A 39 -36.81 28.05 24.67
C SER A 39 -35.63 28.92 24.24
N CYS A 40 -34.73 29.27 25.18
CA CYS A 40 -33.58 30.12 24.93
C CYS A 40 -32.30 29.31 24.63
N ALA A 41 -32.35 27.97 24.71
CA ALA A 41 -31.22 27.12 24.41
C ALA A 41 -30.73 27.33 22.97
N PHE A 42 -29.41 27.48 22.80
CA PHE A 42 -28.68 27.64 21.52
C PHE A 42 -28.94 28.93 20.73
N HIS A 43 -29.70 29.90 21.27
CA HIS A 43 -30.01 31.17 20.58
C HIS A 43 -28.78 31.98 20.16
N SER A 44 -27.65 31.84 20.86
CA SER A 44 -26.38 32.52 20.55
C SER A 44 -25.60 31.87 19.40
N PHE A 45 -25.91 30.63 19.03
CA PHE A 45 -25.14 29.85 18.05
C PHE A 45 -25.93 29.53 16.78
N LEU A 46 -27.23 29.25 16.89
CA LEU A 46 -28.10 28.90 15.77
C LEU A 46 -29.33 29.81 15.73
N PRO A 47 -29.73 30.31 14.54
CA PRO A 47 -30.96 31.09 14.40
C PRO A 47 -32.19 30.28 14.82
N ASP A 48 -33.15 30.94 15.48
CA ASP A 48 -34.34 30.27 16.05
C ASP A 48 -35.20 29.52 15.01
N TYR A 49 -35.14 29.94 13.73
CA TYR A 49 -35.87 29.30 12.63
C TYR A 49 -35.19 28.04 12.06
N ALA A 50 -33.95 27.75 12.47
CA ALA A 50 -33.19 26.61 11.96
C ALA A 50 -33.47 25.31 12.73
N PHE A 51 -34.27 25.36 13.79
CA PHE A 51 -34.62 24.20 14.60
C PHE A 51 -35.83 23.46 14.05
N TYR A 52 -35.79 22.13 14.17
CA TYR A 52 -36.94 21.29 13.87
C TYR A 52 -38.01 21.51 14.95
N SER A 53 -39.10 22.19 14.59
CA SER A 53 -40.26 22.36 15.46
C SER A 53 -41.16 21.13 15.35
N SER A 54 -41.19 20.27 16.37
CA SER A 54 -42.25 19.26 16.45
C SER A 54 -43.57 19.97 16.75
N THR A 55 -44.57 19.74 15.90
CA THR A 55 -45.86 20.47 15.90
C THR A 55 -46.71 20.24 17.16
N GLU A 56 -46.36 19.24 17.97
CA GLU A 56 -47.01 18.93 19.24
C GLU A 56 -45.97 18.89 20.34
N HIS A 57 -46.13 19.73 21.38
CA HIS A 57 -45.28 19.72 22.56
C HIS A 57 -45.46 18.40 23.31
N PRO A 58 -44.47 17.50 23.29
CA PRO A 58 -44.57 16.27 24.03
C PRO A 58 -44.26 16.61 25.48
N GLY A 59 -45.27 16.69 26.33
CA GLY A 59 -45.08 16.83 27.78
C GLY A 59 -44.28 15.67 28.42
N SER A 60 -43.90 14.66 27.63
CA SER A 60 -42.97 13.59 28.02
C SER A 60 -42.24 12.99 26.80
N PRO A 61 -40.96 12.57 26.93
CA PRO A 61 -40.23 11.86 25.88
C PRO A 61 -40.92 10.56 25.41
N ALA A 62 -41.82 10.00 26.23
CA ALA A 62 -42.61 8.82 25.89
C ALA A 62 -43.71 9.09 24.84
N SER A 63 -44.23 10.32 24.77
CA SER A 63 -45.28 10.67 23.78
C SER A 63 -44.75 10.74 22.35
N LEU A 64 -43.44 10.93 22.17
CA LEU A 64 -42.79 10.92 20.86
C LEU A 64 -42.81 9.51 20.22
N LEU A 65 -42.50 8.47 20.99
CA LEU A 65 -42.53 7.07 20.54
C LEU A 65 -43.93 6.62 20.04
N ASN A 66 -44.99 7.33 20.40
CA ASN A 66 -46.36 6.98 20.03
C ASN A 66 -46.73 7.41 18.61
N HIS A 67 -45.97 8.30 17.96
CA HIS A 67 -46.25 8.71 16.59
C HIS A 67 -45.58 7.78 15.58
N TRP A 68 -46.39 7.15 14.74
CA TRP A 68 -45.93 6.19 13.71
C TRP A 68 -44.92 6.81 12.72
N GLU A 69 -45.01 8.12 12.46
CA GLU A 69 -44.11 8.87 11.57
C GLU A 69 -42.65 8.81 12.03
N GLN A 70 -42.44 8.74 13.36
CA GLN A 70 -41.11 8.65 13.95
C GLN A 70 -40.47 7.27 13.75
N TRP A 71 -41.23 6.26 13.33
CA TRP A 71 -40.69 4.94 13.06
C TRP A 71 -40.28 4.78 11.60
N LEU A 72 -40.64 5.70 10.70
CA LEU A 72 -40.36 5.60 9.25
C LEU A 72 -38.86 5.57 8.92
N TRP A 73 -38.02 6.19 9.74
CA TRP A 73 -36.57 6.17 9.52
C TRP A 73 -35.95 4.79 9.81
N ILE A 74 -36.60 3.92 10.58
CA ILE A 74 -36.06 2.58 10.90
C ILE A 74 -36.13 1.64 9.68
N PRO A 75 -37.28 1.42 9.01
CA PRO A 75 -37.33 0.67 7.76
C PRO A 75 -36.42 1.26 6.68
N TRP A 76 -36.31 2.59 6.63
CA TRP A 76 -35.40 3.27 5.71
C TRP A 76 -33.94 2.92 6.00
N LEU A 77 -33.51 2.98 7.26
CA LEU A 77 -32.16 2.61 7.69
C LEU A 77 -31.86 1.13 7.40
N LEU A 78 -32.83 0.23 7.64
CA LEU A 78 -32.69 -1.19 7.35
C LEU A 78 -32.53 -1.44 5.84
N SER A 79 -33.32 -0.74 5.01
CA SER A 79 -33.20 -0.78 3.55
C SER A 79 -31.82 -0.29 3.08
N GLN A 80 -31.35 0.83 3.63
CA GLN A 80 -30.02 1.36 3.33
C GLN A 80 -28.92 0.39 3.75
N ALA A 81 -28.98 -0.18 4.95
CA ALA A 81 -28.02 -1.18 5.44
C ALA A 81 -27.98 -2.42 4.52
N TRP A 82 -29.14 -2.87 4.04
CA TRP A 82 -29.23 -3.98 3.10
C TRP A 82 -28.57 -3.68 1.75
N ILE A 83 -28.94 -2.58 1.10
CA ILE A 83 -28.40 -2.19 -0.21
C ILE A 83 -26.88 -2.01 -0.15
N THR A 84 -26.40 -1.47 0.97
CA THR A 84 -24.98 -1.12 1.19
C THR A 84 -24.19 -2.22 1.91
N MET A 85 -24.79 -3.38 2.16
CA MET A 85 -24.11 -4.52 2.79
C MET A 85 -22.85 -4.95 2.03
N HIS A 86 -22.84 -4.78 0.71
CA HIS A 86 -21.68 -5.08 -0.15
C HIS A 86 -20.45 -4.21 0.17
N ILE A 87 -20.62 -3.06 0.81
CA ILE A 87 -19.52 -2.19 1.25
C ILE A 87 -18.78 -2.81 2.45
N TRP A 88 -19.43 -3.67 3.21
CA TRP A 88 -18.86 -4.35 4.38
C TRP A 88 -18.10 -5.63 4.02
N THR A 89 -18.02 -6.00 2.74
CA THR A 89 -17.30 -7.19 2.28
C THR A 89 -16.39 -6.83 1.11
N PRO A 90 -15.30 -6.07 1.36
CA PRO A 90 -14.38 -5.67 0.30
C PRO A 90 -13.60 -6.87 -0.24
N HIS A 91 -13.75 -7.15 -1.52
CA HIS A 91 -12.93 -8.10 -2.25
C HIS A 91 -12.23 -7.38 -3.41
N CYS A 92 -11.32 -6.46 -3.07
CA CYS A 92 -10.59 -5.66 -4.04
C CYS A 92 -9.08 -5.73 -3.81
N GLU A 93 -8.33 -5.75 -4.91
CA GLU A 93 -6.87 -5.65 -4.92
C GLU A 93 -6.40 -4.39 -4.15
N ARG A 94 -5.26 -4.53 -3.47
CA ARG A 94 -4.69 -3.42 -2.73
C ARG A 94 -4.24 -2.30 -3.68
N LEU A 95 -4.53 -1.05 -3.32
CA LEU A 95 -4.26 0.14 -4.14
C LEU A 95 -4.98 0.16 -5.50
N ALA A 96 -6.10 -0.55 -5.65
CA ALA A 96 -6.92 -0.48 -6.85
C ALA A 96 -7.28 0.98 -7.23
N THR A 97 -7.32 1.23 -8.54
CA THR A 97 -7.66 2.57 -9.08
C THR A 97 -9.08 2.97 -8.68
N THR A 98 -9.32 4.28 -8.54
CA THR A 98 -10.66 4.77 -8.15
C THR A 98 -11.74 4.40 -9.16
N GLU A 99 -11.41 4.29 -10.44
CA GLU A 99 -12.33 3.88 -11.50
C GLU A 99 -12.73 2.40 -11.41
N LYS A 100 -11.85 1.55 -10.85
CA LYS A 100 -12.17 0.15 -10.52
C LYS A 100 -13.05 0.08 -9.27
N LEU A 101 -12.83 0.96 -8.30
CA LEU A 101 -13.54 0.96 -7.02
C LEU A 101 -14.91 1.64 -7.04
N PHE A 102 -15.11 2.67 -7.86
CA PHE A 102 -16.33 3.49 -7.91
C PHE A 102 -16.86 3.60 -9.35
N ALA A 103 -18.18 3.75 -9.51
CA ALA A 103 -18.82 3.95 -10.81
C ALA A 103 -18.46 5.31 -11.43
N VAL A 104 -18.40 6.33 -10.59
CA VAL A 104 -18.14 7.72 -10.96
C VAL A 104 -16.99 8.25 -10.10
N PRO A 105 -16.03 9.00 -10.67
CA PRO A 105 -14.90 9.52 -9.91
C PRO A 105 -15.25 10.68 -8.97
N SER A 106 -16.39 11.35 -9.13
CA SER A 106 -16.89 12.43 -8.26
C SER A 106 -17.89 11.92 -7.22
N TYR A 107 -18.25 12.77 -6.25
CA TYR A 107 -19.34 12.56 -5.30
C TYR A 107 -20.20 13.83 -5.26
N ASP A 108 -21.44 13.71 -4.79
CA ASP A 108 -22.33 14.86 -4.60
C ASP A 108 -22.04 15.52 -3.25
N SER A 109 -21.82 16.84 -3.23
CA SER A 109 -21.50 17.59 -2.02
C SER A 109 -22.68 17.77 -1.07
N LEU A 110 -23.92 17.70 -1.55
CA LEU A 110 -25.12 17.87 -0.69
C LEU A 110 -25.44 16.58 0.07
N ILE A 111 -25.24 15.43 -0.58
CA ILE A 111 -25.57 14.11 -0.02
C ILE A 111 -24.34 13.19 -0.15
N ILE A 112 -23.28 13.58 0.55
CA ILE A 112 -21.94 12.95 0.44
C ILE A 112 -22.00 11.49 0.88
N ASP A 113 -22.70 11.19 1.96
CA ASP A 113 -22.82 9.86 2.54
C ASP A 113 -23.52 8.89 1.57
N HIS A 114 -24.70 9.23 1.07
CA HIS A 114 -25.44 8.38 0.15
C HIS A 114 -24.74 8.26 -1.20
N SER A 115 -24.21 9.38 -1.72
CA SER A 115 -23.50 9.36 -3.00
C SER A 115 -22.26 8.48 -2.93
N LEU A 116 -21.52 8.48 -1.82
CA LEU A 116 -20.37 7.58 -1.66
C LEU A 116 -20.78 6.11 -1.52
N MET A 117 -21.85 5.80 -0.77
CA MET A 117 -22.32 4.43 -0.59
C MET A 117 -22.79 3.81 -1.90
N LEU A 118 -23.65 4.52 -2.64
CA LEU A 118 -24.29 4.00 -3.84
C LEU A 118 -23.36 4.00 -5.06
N ASN A 119 -22.33 4.85 -5.04
CA ASN A 119 -21.33 4.90 -6.10
C ASN A 119 -20.24 3.82 -5.95
N ARG A 120 -20.20 3.11 -4.81
CA ARG A 120 -19.29 1.97 -4.61
C ARG A 120 -19.72 0.84 -5.54
N LYS A 121 -18.78 0.32 -6.35
CA LYS A 121 -19.05 -0.87 -7.15
C LYS A 121 -19.09 -2.09 -6.24
N LYS A 122 -20.03 -3.01 -6.52
CA LYS A 122 -19.96 -4.37 -6.00
C LYS A 122 -18.73 -5.04 -6.62
N ASP A 123 -17.87 -5.60 -5.76
CA ASP A 123 -16.72 -6.34 -6.23
C ASP A 123 -17.22 -7.55 -7.06
N ALA A 124 -16.58 -7.80 -8.20
CA ALA A 124 -16.95 -8.93 -9.05
C ALA A 124 -16.79 -10.23 -8.24
N ALA A 125 -17.73 -11.17 -8.37
CA ALA A 125 -17.58 -12.48 -7.74
C ALA A 125 -16.23 -13.09 -8.12
N PRO A 126 -15.58 -13.84 -7.21
CA PRO A 126 -14.35 -14.55 -7.55
C PRO A 126 -14.59 -15.35 -8.83
N PRO A 127 -13.66 -15.31 -9.79
CA PRO A 127 -13.89 -15.95 -11.06
C PRO A 127 -13.99 -17.47 -10.84
N ASP A 128 -14.94 -18.09 -11.54
CA ASP A 128 -15.20 -19.53 -11.53
C ASP A 128 -13.91 -20.35 -11.74
N GLU A 129 -13.85 -21.59 -11.25
CA GLU A 129 -12.65 -22.48 -11.24
C GLU A 129 -11.97 -22.60 -12.63
N THR A 130 -12.69 -22.34 -13.72
CA THR A 130 -12.16 -22.31 -15.10
C THR A 130 -11.20 -21.14 -15.41
N ALA A 131 -11.12 -20.12 -14.55
CA ALA A 131 -10.21 -18.98 -14.70
C ALA A 131 -8.85 -19.14 -14.02
N GLU A 132 -8.68 -20.11 -13.11
CA GLU A 132 -7.41 -20.36 -12.41
C GLU A 132 -6.26 -20.65 -13.40
N ILE A 133 -6.58 -21.28 -14.53
CA ILE A 133 -5.61 -21.62 -15.58
C ILE A 133 -5.12 -20.36 -16.33
N LYS A 134 -5.90 -19.26 -16.35
CA LYS A 134 -5.49 -17.96 -16.92
C LYS A 134 -4.89 -17.00 -15.88
N ALA A 135 -5.03 -17.29 -14.58
CA ALA A 135 -4.56 -16.42 -13.49
C ALA A 135 -3.05 -16.56 -13.21
N ASN A 136 -2.48 -17.76 -13.37
CA ASN A 136 -1.04 -17.98 -13.24
C ASN A 136 -0.21 -17.22 -14.31
N ASP A 137 -0.84 -16.81 -15.41
CA ASP A 137 -0.19 -16.05 -16.49
C ASP A 137 -0.15 -14.53 -16.22
N ARG A 138 -0.63 -14.09 -15.04
CA ARG A 138 -0.65 -12.67 -14.61
C ARG A 138 0.09 -12.42 -13.29
N VAL A 139 1.04 -13.28 -12.89
CA VAL A 139 1.88 -12.98 -11.73
C VAL A 139 2.67 -11.71 -12.00
N THR A 140 2.47 -10.68 -11.17
CA THR A 140 3.14 -9.40 -11.35
C THR A 140 4.62 -9.54 -10.99
N LYS A 141 5.51 -9.23 -11.93
CA LYS A 141 6.94 -9.13 -11.66
C LYS A 141 7.32 -7.71 -11.27
N VAL A 142 7.98 -7.56 -10.12
CA VAL A 142 8.48 -6.30 -9.59
C VAL A 142 9.99 -6.29 -9.72
N TYR A 143 10.50 -5.35 -10.53
CA TYR A 143 11.91 -5.07 -10.66
C TYR A 143 12.30 -3.93 -9.72
N ALA A 144 13.05 -4.25 -8.66
CA ALA A 144 13.58 -3.27 -7.73
C ALA A 144 14.96 -2.82 -8.22
N CYS A 145 15.02 -1.68 -8.91
CA CYS A 145 16.25 -1.11 -9.44
C CYS A 145 16.76 0.03 -8.55
N ALA A 146 18.05 -0.01 -8.20
CA ALA A 146 18.71 1.07 -7.46
C ALA A 146 20.08 1.39 -8.07
N THR A 147 20.50 2.64 -8.00
CA THR A 147 21.87 3.07 -8.36
C THR A 147 22.59 3.47 -7.08
N LEU A 148 23.78 2.94 -6.84
CA LEU A 148 24.62 3.31 -5.70
C LEU A 148 25.91 3.96 -6.20
N TRP A 149 26.30 5.07 -5.57
CA TRP A 149 27.58 5.74 -5.80
C TRP A 149 28.03 6.43 -4.51
N HIS A 150 29.18 6.04 -3.97
CA HIS A 150 29.75 6.58 -2.72
C HIS A 150 28.77 6.60 -1.52
N GLU A 151 27.80 5.69 -1.49
CA GLU A 151 26.81 5.57 -0.42
C GLU A 151 27.47 5.12 0.89
N GLY A 152 26.95 5.57 2.03
CA GLY A 152 27.45 5.15 3.34
C GLY A 152 27.05 3.71 3.69
N GLU A 153 27.78 3.09 4.62
CA GLU A 153 27.46 1.74 5.10
C GLU A 153 26.04 1.66 5.68
N ASP A 154 25.60 2.66 6.45
CA ASP A 154 24.26 2.72 7.02
C ASP A 154 23.15 2.84 5.96
N GLU A 155 23.42 3.55 4.86
CA GLU A 155 22.49 3.73 3.75
C GLU A 155 22.36 2.42 2.96
N MET A 156 23.49 1.76 2.66
CA MET A 156 23.52 0.43 2.06
C MET A 156 22.78 -0.60 2.94
N LYS A 157 23.03 -0.61 4.26
CA LYS A 157 22.34 -1.49 5.21
C LYS A 157 20.84 -1.20 5.23
N LYS A 158 20.39 0.06 5.22
CA LYS A 158 18.96 0.41 5.16
C LYS A 158 18.31 -0.10 3.87
N PHE A 159 18.98 0.08 2.73
CA PHE A 159 18.51 -0.42 1.44
C PHE A 159 18.39 -1.95 1.43
N ILE A 160 19.45 -2.67 1.82
CA ILE A 160 19.46 -4.15 1.89
C ILE A 160 18.37 -4.65 2.84
N ASN A 161 18.21 -4.04 4.02
CA ASN A 161 17.15 -4.44 4.95
C ASN A 161 15.74 -4.21 4.38
N SER A 162 15.54 -3.16 3.57
CA SER A 162 14.28 -2.95 2.85
C SER A 162 13.99 -4.09 1.88
N VAL A 163 14.98 -4.50 1.09
CA VAL A 163 14.86 -5.60 0.13
C VAL A 163 14.63 -6.94 0.84
N LEU A 164 15.36 -7.23 1.92
CA LEU A 164 15.16 -8.44 2.73
C LEU A 164 13.74 -8.52 3.33
N ARG A 165 13.12 -7.38 3.67
CA ARG A 165 11.73 -7.35 4.12
C ARG A 165 10.76 -7.71 3.00
N LEU A 166 11.00 -7.24 1.78
CA LEU A 166 10.19 -7.61 0.60
C LEU A 166 10.35 -9.10 0.25
N ASP A 167 11.59 -9.62 0.30
CA ASP A 167 11.90 -11.04 0.09
C ASP A 167 11.23 -11.96 1.13
N ARG A 168 11.27 -11.57 2.42
CA ARG A 168 10.55 -12.29 3.48
C ARG A 168 9.03 -12.29 3.26
N TYR A 169 8.47 -11.17 2.81
CA TYR A 169 7.04 -11.06 2.55
C TYR A 169 6.63 -11.95 1.37
N GLN A 170 7.33 -11.86 0.25
CA GLN A 170 7.07 -12.72 -0.92
C GLN A 170 7.18 -14.21 -0.56
N SER A 171 8.23 -14.60 0.16
CA SER A 171 8.45 -16.01 0.52
C SER A 171 7.35 -16.55 1.43
N ALA A 172 6.84 -15.75 2.38
CA ALA A 172 5.70 -16.13 3.21
C ALA A 172 4.41 -16.34 2.39
N HIS A 173 4.14 -15.45 1.43
CA HIS A 173 3.00 -15.61 0.51
C HIS A 173 3.17 -16.84 -0.37
N ARG A 174 4.34 -17.03 -1.00
CA ARG A 174 4.66 -18.20 -1.83
C ARG A 174 4.49 -19.52 -1.05
N PHE A 175 4.97 -19.56 0.18
CA PHE A 175 4.79 -20.73 1.05
C PHE A 175 3.31 -21.01 1.30
N THR A 176 2.54 -19.99 1.65
CA THR A 176 1.11 -20.11 1.96
C THR A 176 0.28 -20.53 0.75
N GLN A 177 0.56 -19.98 -0.44
CA GLN A 177 -0.11 -20.39 -1.69
C GLN A 177 0.14 -21.86 -2.00
N ASN A 178 1.41 -22.29 -1.93
CA ASN A 178 1.78 -23.66 -2.25
C ASN A 178 1.26 -24.66 -1.22
N TRP A 179 1.24 -24.29 0.07
CA TRP A 179 0.85 -25.19 1.15
C TRP A 179 -0.67 -25.33 1.27
N TYR A 180 -1.40 -24.21 1.25
CA TYR A 180 -2.85 -24.19 1.44
C TYR A 180 -3.63 -24.21 0.12
N LYS A 181 -2.95 -24.14 -1.03
CA LYS A 181 -3.56 -24.05 -2.36
C LYS A 181 -4.55 -22.88 -2.49
N VAL A 182 -4.25 -21.77 -1.82
CA VAL A 182 -5.04 -20.54 -1.88
C VAL A 182 -4.36 -19.56 -2.81
N HIS A 183 -5.10 -18.95 -3.73
CA HIS A 183 -4.60 -17.86 -4.57
C HIS A 183 -4.61 -16.54 -3.78
N PHE A 184 -3.54 -15.75 -3.89
CA PHE A 184 -3.53 -14.38 -3.38
C PHE A 184 -3.50 -13.44 -4.57
N ASP A 185 -4.51 -12.57 -4.65
CA ASP A 185 -4.63 -11.58 -5.72
C ASP A 185 -3.42 -10.61 -5.75
N ASP A 186 -2.81 -10.33 -4.60
CA ASP A 186 -1.68 -9.39 -4.45
C ASP A 186 -0.29 -10.07 -4.54
N TYR A 187 -0.19 -11.29 -5.07
CA TYR A 187 1.11 -11.98 -5.19
C TYR A 187 2.01 -11.36 -6.26
N TYR A 188 3.29 -11.19 -5.93
CA TYR A 188 4.31 -10.69 -6.85
C TYR A 188 5.61 -11.48 -6.77
N GLU A 189 6.38 -11.45 -7.86
CA GLU A 189 7.75 -11.94 -7.93
C GLU A 189 8.73 -10.77 -7.89
N LEU A 190 9.70 -10.80 -6.98
CA LEU A 190 10.72 -9.77 -6.83
C LEU A 190 12.03 -10.17 -7.50
N GLU A 191 12.56 -9.28 -8.33
CA GLU A 191 13.94 -9.31 -8.82
C GLU A 191 14.62 -7.97 -8.49
N THR A 192 15.77 -8.01 -7.81
CA THR A 192 16.47 -6.78 -7.38
C THR A 192 17.75 -6.58 -8.19
N HIS A 193 17.90 -5.38 -8.75
CA HIS A 193 19.07 -4.96 -9.54
C HIS A 193 19.69 -3.70 -8.96
N VAL A 194 20.96 -3.77 -8.62
CA VAL A 194 21.72 -2.64 -8.08
C VAL A 194 22.83 -2.28 -9.06
N PHE A 195 22.87 -1.04 -9.51
CA PHE A 195 23.89 -0.54 -10.42
C PHE A 195 24.92 0.27 -9.63
N PHE A 196 26.14 -0.26 -9.55
CA PHE A 196 27.25 0.39 -8.85
C PHE A 196 28.07 1.20 -9.86
N ASP A 197 28.05 2.52 -9.75
CA ASP A 197 28.91 3.38 -10.53
C ASP A 197 30.33 3.39 -9.93
N ASP A 198 31.34 3.34 -10.80
CA ASP A 198 32.76 3.42 -10.41
C ASP A 198 33.21 2.32 -9.43
N ALA A 199 32.91 1.07 -9.79
CA ALA A 199 33.14 -0.07 -8.92
C ALA A 199 34.60 -0.55 -8.87
N PHE A 200 35.45 -0.08 -9.77
CA PHE A 200 36.84 -0.52 -9.92
C PHE A 200 37.80 0.64 -9.75
N GLN A 201 38.91 0.37 -9.08
CA GLN A 201 40.03 1.29 -8.85
C GLN A 201 41.34 0.59 -9.23
N CYS A 202 42.36 1.35 -9.60
CA CYS A 202 43.68 0.80 -9.86
C CYS A 202 44.25 0.16 -8.56
N SER A 203 44.93 -0.99 -8.68
CA SER A 203 45.63 -1.65 -7.57
C SER A 203 46.65 -0.73 -6.88
N HIS A 204 47.22 0.22 -7.62
CA HIS A 204 48.20 1.20 -7.15
C HIS A 204 47.59 2.45 -6.47
N GLY A 205 46.26 2.55 -6.37
CA GLY A 205 45.59 3.68 -5.72
C GLY A 205 45.60 4.99 -6.52
N CYS A 206 45.82 4.92 -7.84
CA CYS A 206 45.81 6.10 -8.70
C CYS A 206 44.37 6.59 -8.96
N GLU A 207 44.09 7.87 -8.71
CA GLU A 207 42.80 8.52 -9.03
C GLU A 207 42.69 8.94 -10.51
N GLN A 208 43.82 9.02 -11.22
CA GLN A 208 43.92 9.43 -12.63
C GLN A 208 44.32 8.25 -13.52
N ALA A 209 44.23 8.44 -14.84
CA ALA A 209 44.72 7.47 -15.83
C ALA A 209 46.18 7.11 -15.52
N CYS A 210 46.39 5.88 -15.07
CA CYS A 210 47.71 5.38 -14.71
C CYS A 210 48.32 4.62 -15.89
N GLU A 211 49.64 4.71 -16.03
CA GLU A 211 50.41 3.94 -17.03
C GLU A 211 50.64 2.47 -16.61
N HIS A 212 50.03 2.03 -15.51
CA HIS A 212 50.06 0.63 -15.07
C HIS A 212 49.14 -0.23 -15.96
N ASP A 213 49.43 -1.53 -16.02
CA ASP A 213 48.65 -2.50 -16.81
C ASP A 213 47.15 -2.36 -16.50
N GLU A 214 46.33 -2.14 -17.54
CA GLU A 214 44.88 -1.96 -17.43
C GLU A 214 44.18 -3.18 -16.78
N ASN A 215 44.86 -4.32 -16.73
CA ASN A 215 44.37 -5.54 -16.09
C ASN A 215 44.53 -5.55 -14.56
N ASP A 216 45.34 -4.66 -13.98
CA ASP A 216 45.58 -4.61 -12.54
C ASP A 216 44.58 -3.67 -11.85
N THR A 217 43.31 -4.09 -11.90
CA THR A 217 42.17 -3.39 -11.29
C THR A 217 41.62 -4.18 -10.12
N GLN A 218 41.35 -3.47 -9.03
CA GLN A 218 40.72 -4.03 -7.84
C GLN A 218 39.36 -3.37 -7.61
N VAL A 219 38.50 -4.05 -6.86
CA VAL A 219 37.20 -3.51 -6.50
C VAL A 219 37.36 -2.39 -5.47
N ASN A 220 36.62 -1.29 -5.65
CA ASN A 220 36.58 -0.14 -4.77
C ASN A 220 36.13 -0.53 -3.34
N SER A 221 36.55 0.25 -2.33
CA SER A 221 36.18 0.06 -0.91
C SER A 221 34.67 -0.01 -0.71
N TYR A 222 33.90 0.83 -1.40
CA TYR A 222 32.44 0.86 -1.28
C TYR A 222 31.75 -0.46 -1.68
N VAL A 223 32.31 -1.19 -2.66
CA VAL A 223 31.76 -2.49 -3.03
C VAL A 223 32.12 -3.55 -1.99
N LYS A 224 33.30 -3.44 -1.36
CA LYS A 224 33.67 -4.30 -0.21
C LYS A 224 32.70 -4.03 0.96
N THR A 225 32.47 -2.77 1.30
CA THR A 225 31.48 -2.36 2.30
C THR A 225 30.07 -2.89 1.99
N MET A 226 29.66 -2.90 0.71
CA MET A 226 28.38 -3.48 0.30
C MET A 226 28.32 -5.00 0.54
N ILE A 227 29.40 -5.73 0.27
CA ILE A 227 29.49 -7.18 0.51
C ILE A 227 29.40 -7.46 2.01
N ASP A 228 30.15 -6.72 2.82
CA ASP A 228 30.13 -6.84 4.28
C ASP A 228 28.76 -6.47 4.85
N ALA A 229 28.15 -5.39 4.35
CA ALA A 229 26.80 -4.97 4.73
C ALA A 229 25.73 -6.03 4.39
N MET A 230 25.89 -6.74 3.27
CA MET A 230 25.00 -7.84 2.88
C MET A 230 25.13 -9.02 3.84
N GLU A 231 26.37 -9.42 4.17
CA GLU A 231 26.65 -10.49 5.13
C GLU A 231 26.08 -10.17 6.52
N ASP A 232 26.29 -8.95 7.00
CA ASP A 232 25.74 -8.44 8.26
C ASP A 232 24.22 -8.49 8.29
N CYS A 233 23.56 -7.99 7.24
CA CYS A 233 22.10 -7.93 7.18
C CYS A 233 21.47 -9.33 7.11
N VAL A 234 22.06 -10.26 6.35
CA VAL A 234 21.58 -11.64 6.27
C VAL A 234 21.80 -12.38 7.59
N THR A 235 22.97 -12.23 8.21
CA THR A 235 23.28 -12.86 9.50
C THR A 235 22.33 -12.39 10.59
N ARG A 236 21.92 -11.11 10.57
CA ARG A 236 20.91 -10.55 11.49
C ARG A 236 19.55 -11.25 11.37
N THR A 237 19.21 -11.80 10.21
CA THR A 237 18.00 -12.62 10.01
C THR A 237 18.12 -14.05 10.53
N ARG A 238 19.25 -14.40 11.19
CA ARG A 238 19.59 -15.75 11.68
C ARG A 238 19.73 -16.79 10.57
N MET A 239 20.14 -16.36 9.38
CA MET A 239 20.40 -17.23 8.24
C MET A 239 21.87 -17.14 7.83
N LEU A 240 22.39 -18.24 7.29
CA LEU A 240 23.77 -18.29 6.83
C LEU A 240 23.94 -17.43 5.57
N ALA A 241 24.78 -16.40 5.66
CA ALA A 241 25.17 -15.62 4.50
C ALA A 241 26.02 -16.46 3.56
N LYS A 242 25.61 -16.54 2.29
CA LYS A 242 26.40 -17.17 1.23
C LYS A 242 27.17 -16.10 0.46
N PRO A 243 28.42 -16.37 0.04
CA PRO A 243 29.16 -15.45 -0.80
C PRO A 243 28.46 -15.28 -2.16
N PRO A 244 28.60 -14.11 -2.81
CA PRO A 244 28.04 -13.90 -4.15
C PRO A 244 28.68 -14.81 -5.18
N MET A 245 27.87 -15.21 -6.17
CA MET A 245 28.37 -15.73 -7.43
C MET A 245 28.91 -14.58 -8.28
N LYS A 246 30.14 -14.74 -8.80
CA LYS A 246 30.85 -13.71 -9.56
C LYS A 246 30.82 -14.06 -11.04
N PHE A 247 30.39 -13.11 -11.86
CA PHE A 247 30.37 -13.26 -13.33
C PHE A 247 31.10 -12.10 -14.00
N PRO A 248 31.96 -12.36 -15.00
CA PRO A 248 32.46 -11.31 -15.87
C PRO A 248 31.31 -10.78 -16.73
N ALA A 249 31.24 -9.47 -16.92
CA ALA A 249 30.24 -8.82 -17.77
C ALA A 249 30.91 -7.86 -18.76
N PRO A 250 30.30 -7.59 -19.94
CA PRO A 250 30.88 -6.68 -20.93
C PRO A 250 31.17 -5.27 -20.38
N TYR A 251 30.37 -4.82 -19.41
CA TYR A 251 30.50 -3.50 -18.76
C TYR A 251 31.37 -3.52 -17.49
N GLY A 252 31.99 -4.64 -17.13
CA GLY A 252 32.75 -4.80 -15.89
C GLY A 252 32.53 -6.17 -15.25
N GLY A 253 31.71 -6.20 -14.20
CA GLY A 253 31.41 -7.43 -13.47
C GLY A 253 29.98 -7.48 -12.94
N ARG A 254 29.54 -8.66 -12.53
CA ARG A 254 28.24 -8.88 -11.91
C ARG A 254 28.40 -9.80 -10.70
N LEU A 255 27.81 -9.39 -9.59
CA LEU A 255 27.69 -10.19 -8.37
C LEU A 255 26.23 -10.60 -8.18
N GLU A 256 25.97 -11.86 -7.91
CA GLU A 256 24.62 -12.39 -7.77
C GLU A 256 24.49 -13.14 -6.44
N TRP A 257 23.43 -12.81 -5.69
CA TRP A 257 23.05 -13.49 -4.46
C TRP A 257 21.65 -14.08 -4.62
N VAL A 258 21.44 -15.23 -3.99
CA VAL A 258 20.12 -15.77 -3.71
C VAL A 258 19.78 -15.43 -2.27
N LEU A 259 18.76 -14.59 -2.09
CA LEU A 259 18.31 -14.17 -0.76
C LEU A 259 17.62 -15.32 0.00
N PRO A 260 17.51 -15.22 1.33
CA PRO A 260 16.74 -16.13 2.17
C PRO A 260 15.40 -16.63 1.63
N GLY A 261 14.58 -15.73 1.10
CA GLY A 261 13.26 -15.99 0.53
C GLY A 261 13.29 -16.50 -0.91
N LYS A 262 14.47 -16.86 -1.42
CA LYS A 262 14.73 -17.37 -2.78
C LYS A 262 14.51 -16.35 -3.90
N THR A 263 14.55 -15.06 -3.60
CA THR A 263 14.60 -14.01 -4.63
C THR A 263 16.03 -13.74 -5.07
N THR A 264 16.18 -13.17 -6.26
CA THR A 264 17.49 -12.84 -6.84
C THR A 264 17.88 -11.40 -6.51
N PHE A 265 19.12 -11.23 -6.09
CA PHE A 265 19.72 -9.92 -5.85
C PHE A 265 20.99 -9.79 -6.68
N THR A 266 20.95 -8.93 -7.69
CA THR A 266 22.03 -8.77 -8.66
C THR A 266 22.66 -7.39 -8.52
N VAL A 267 23.98 -7.33 -8.32
CA VAL A 267 24.76 -6.10 -8.34
C VAL A 267 25.58 -6.05 -9.62
N HIS A 268 25.35 -5.02 -10.42
CA HIS A 268 26.07 -4.71 -11.64
C HIS A 268 27.21 -3.73 -11.31
N LEU A 269 28.45 -4.17 -11.52
CA LEU A 269 29.66 -3.39 -11.25
C LEU A 269 30.16 -2.76 -12.53
N LYS A 270 30.14 -1.42 -12.58
CA LYS A 270 30.60 -0.65 -13.73
C LYS A 270 32.12 -0.48 -13.71
N ASP A 271 32.76 -0.87 -14.80
CA ASP A 271 34.15 -0.58 -15.09
C ASP A 271 34.26 0.64 -16.03
N LYS A 272 34.97 1.68 -15.59
CA LYS A 272 35.19 2.89 -16.39
C LYS A 272 36.06 2.63 -17.62
N ASN A 273 36.96 1.64 -17.58
CA ASN A 273 37.89 1.37 -18.67
C ASN A 273 37.19 0.67 -19.85
N LYS A 274 36.09 -0.05 -19.58
CA LYS A 274 35.32 -0.78 -20.60
C LYS A 274 34.18 0.03 -21.21
N ILE A 275 33.85 1.20 -20.65
CA ILE A 275 32.66 1.97 -21.03
C ILE A 275 33.07 3.40 -21.39
N ARG A 276 32.41 3.95 -22.41
CA ARG A 276 32.61 5.35 -22.81
C ARG A 276 32.40 6.30 -21.62
N HIS A 277 33.39 7.15 -21.36
CA HIS A 277 33.33 8.17 -20.31
C HIS A 277 32.06 9.04 -20.40
N ARG A 278 31.56 9.44 -19.22
CA ARG A 278 30.37 10.30 -19.01
C ARG A 278 29.03 9.72 -19.46
N LYS A 279 28.95 8.42 -19.77
CA LYS A 279 27.67 7.73 -19.96
C LYS A 279 27.15 7.16 -18.64
N ARG A 280 25.88 7.46 -18.34
CA ARG A 280 25.12 6.91 -17.20
C ARG A 280 24.50 5.57 -17.62
N TRP A 281 24.15 4.75 -16.64
CA TRP A 281 23.28 3.60 -16.86
C TRP A 281 21.95 4.09 -17.46
N SER A 282 21.57 3.54 -18.63
CA SER A 282 20.22 3.69 -19.17
C SER A 282 19.40 2.49 -18.74
N GLN A 283 18.29 2.75 -18.06
CA GLN A 283 17.26 1.76 -17.79
C GLN A 283 16.46 1.45 -19.06
#